data_AF-A0A3N5NHU6-F1
#
_entry.id   AF-A0A3N5NHU6-F1
#
_cell.length_a   1.000
_cell.length_b   1.000
_cell.length_c   1.000
_cell.angle_alpha   90.00
_cell.angle_beta   90.00
_cell.angle_gamma   90.00
#
_symmetry.space_group_name_H-M   'P 1'
#
loop_
_entity.id
_entity.type
_entity.pdbx_description
1 polymer ?
#
loop_
_entity_poly.entity_id
_entity_poly.type
_entity_poly.pdbx_seq_one_letter_code
_entity_poly.pdbx_strand_id
1 'polypeptide(L)'
;MAAIDQIAAARDDEFAGRVAMIIFKVAQMVATEDPGTANHDVRIDYALRNIRGEENPKLVGAHVISSNPTIAAAIDAEPELKGSNVPDADIEFALASIWDARSIAFAARGPTA
;
A
#
# COMPACT_ATOMS: atom_id res chain seq x y z
N MET A 1 1.80 -15.38 -17.52
CA MET A 1 3.09 -14.96 -16.91
C MET A 1 2.89 -13.82 -15.93
N ALA A 2 1.97 -12.87 -16.19
CA ALA A 2 1.46 -11.81 -15.30
C ALA A 2 1.68 -11.98 -13.77
N ALA A 3 1.16 -13.05 -13.15
CA ALA A 3 1.26 -13.20 -11.70
C ALA A 3 2.71 -13.30 -11.18
N ILE A 4 3.62 -13.92 -11.93
CA ILE A 4 5.04 -14.03 -11.53
C ILE A 4 5.73 -12.67 -11.67
N ASP A 5 5.41 -11.91 -12.72
CA ASP A 5 5.99 -10.59 -12.99
C ASP A 5 5.54 -9.57 -11.94
N GLN A 6 4.27 -9.59 -11.56
CA GLN A 6 3.71 -8.78 -10.46
C GLN A 6 4.32 -9.13 -9.11
N ILE A 7 4.56 -10.43 -8.83
CA ILE A 7 5.27 -10.85 -7.62
C ILE A 7 6.72 -10.34 -7.65
N ALA A 8 7.40 -10.41 -8.80
CA ALA A 8 8.76 -9.91 -8.95
C ALA A 8 8.84 -8.40 -8.68
N ALA A 9 7.92 -7.61 -9.22
CA ALA A 9 7.80 -6.18 -8.94
C ALA A 9 7.54 -5.89 -7.46
N ALA A 10 6.59 -6.59 -6.83
CA ALA A 10 6.30 -6.42 -5.40
C ALA A 10 7.47 -6.77 -4.48
N ARG A 11 8.39 -7.64 -4.94
CA ARG A 11 9.57 -8.08 -4.18
C ARG A 11 10.81 -7.24 -4.45
N ASP A 12 10.79 -6.43 -5.48
CA ASP A 12 11.87 -5.52 -5.83
C ASP A 12 12.07 -4.46 -4.74
N ASP A 13 13.33 -4.18 -4.39
CA ASP A 13 13.67 -3.27 -3.29
C ASP A 13 13.41 -1.81 -3.66
N GLU A 14 13.55 -1.43 -4.93
CA GLU A 14 13.29 -0.07 -5.39
C GLU A 14 11.79 0.21 -5.38
N PHE A 15 10.98 -0.69 -5.95
CA PHE A 15 9.53 -0.57 -5.89
C PHE A 15 9.01 -0.56 -4.45
N ALA A 16 9.54 -1.45 -3.59
CA ALA A 16 9.19 -1.48 -2.17
C ALA A 16 9.59 -0.19 -1.43
N GLY A 17 10.74 0.41 -1.77
CA GLY A 17 11.17 1.69 -1.22
C GLY A 17 10.22 2.83 -1.57
N ARG A 18 9.75 2.87 -2.83
CA ARG A 18 8.74 3.84 -3.28
C ARG A 18 7.41 3.66 -2.55
N VAL A 19 6.94 2.42 -2.42
CA VAL A 19 5.75 2.09 -1.63
C VAL A 19 5.92 2.51 -0.17
N ALA A 20 7.09 2.31 0.45
CA ALA A 20 7.36 2.71 1.83
C ALA A 20 7.25 4.24 2.02
N MET A 21 7.79 5.03 1.08
CA MET A 21 7.67 6.49 1.11
C MET A 21 6.21 6.95 1.01
N ILE A 22 5.43 6.31 0.12
CA ILE A 22 4.02 6.63 -0.08
C ILE A 22 3.17 6.18 1.13
N ILE A 23 3.47 5.04 1.74
CA ILE A 23 2.86 4.61 3.01
C ILE A 23 3.05 5.68 4.08
N PHE A 24 4.29 6.15 4.27
CA PHE A 24 4.57 7.17 5.27
C PHE A 24 3.80 8.47 4.99
N LYS A 25 3.76 8.91 3.72
CA LYS A 25 2.97 10.08 3.30
C LYS A 25 1.48 9.92 3.62
N VAL A 26 0.84 8.83 3.16
CA VAL A 26 -0.59 8.58 3.38
C VAL A 26 -0.91 8.45 4.87
N ALA A 27 -0.06 7.75 5.63
CA ALA A 27 -0.22 7.61 7.07
C ALA A 27 -0.21 8.97 7.78
N GLN A 28 0.70 9.87 7.41
CA GLN A 28 0.74 11.22 7.98
C GLN A 28 -0.51 12.03 7.63
N MET A 29 -1.02 11.92 6.40
CA MET A 29 -2.26 12.61 6.01
C MET A 29 -3.44 12.12 6.85
N VAL A 30 -3.57 10.80 7.05
CA VAL A 30 -4.61 10.18 7.89
C VAL A 30 -4.45 10.55 9.36
N ALA A 31 -3.22 10.59 9.89
CA ALA A 31 -2.97 10.97 11.28
C ALA A 31 -3.39 12.42 11.60
N THR A 32 -3.56 13.25 10.57
CA THR A 32 -4.00 14.65 10.68
C THR A 32 -5.37 14.92 10.06
N GLU A 33 -6.12 13.87 9.68
CA GLU A 33 -7.43 14.03 9.07
C GLU A 33 -8.50 14.48 10.08
N ASP A 34 -9.65 14.97 9.59
CA ASP A 34 -10.78 15.32 10.45
C ASP A 34 -11.28 14.07 11.21
N PRO A 35 -11.42 14.11 12.55
CA PRO A 35 -12.00 13.01 13.32
C PRO A 35 -13.42 12.60 12.89
N GLY A 36 -14.15 13.46 12.17
CA GLY A 36 -15.44 13.15 11.55
C GLY A 36 -15.36 12.28 10.29
N THR A 37 -14.15 11.95 9.81
CA THR A 37 -13.95 11.07 8.64
C THR A 37 -14.47 9.66 8.95
N ALA A 38 -15.08 9.00 7.96
CA ALA A 38 -15.56 7.63 8.14
C ALA A 38 -14.40 6.70 8.57
N ASN A 39 -14.68 5.78 9.50
CA ASN A 39 -13.71 4.81 10.02
C ASN A 39 -12.46 5.43 10.67
N HIS A 40 -12.50 6.70 11.09
CA HIS A 40 -11.34 7.42 11.62
C HIS A 40 -10.54 6.63 12.67
N ASP A 41 -11.22 6.06 13.68
CA ASP A 41 -10.57 5.34 14.78
C ASP A 41 -9.69 4.17 14.32
N VAL A 42 -10.11 3.42 13.31
CA VAL A 42 -9.31 2.29 12.77
C VAL A 42 -8.28 2.77 11.74
N ARG A 43 -8.58 3.86 11.02
CA ARG A 43 -7.67 4.47 10.05
C ARG A 43 -6.45 5.08 10.75
N ILE A 44 -6.66 5.78 11.86
CA ILE A 44 -5.58 6.41 12.64
C ILE A 44 -4.70 5.37 13.34
N ASP A 45 -5.25 4.28 13.88
CA ASP A 45 -4.44 3.21 14.47
C ASP A 45 -3.52 2.57 13.42
N TYR A 46 -4.06 2.28 12.24
CA TYR A 46 -3.26 1.77 11.13
C TYR A 46 -2.22 2.79 10.65
N ALA A 47 -2.54 4.09 10.61
CA ALA A 47 -1.57 5.13 10.30
C ALA A 47 -0.41 5.16 11.29
N LEU A 48 -0.68 5.13 12.59
CA LEU A 48 0.34 5.12 13.63
C LEU A 48 1.23 3.86 13.55
N ARG A 49 0.65 2.69 13.26
CA ARG A 49 1.40 1.46 12.98
C ARG A 49 2.40 1.65 11.82
N ASN A 50 1.95 2.24 10.73
CA ASN A 50 2.79 2.47 9.55
C ASN A 50 3.89 3.53 9.81
N ILE A 51 3.58 4.59 10.55
CA ILE A 51 4.57 5.60 10.98
C ILE A 51 5.66 4.98 11.84
N ARG A 52 5.34 3.98 12.68
CA ARG A 52 6.32 3.20 13.46
C ARG A 52 7.11 2.18 12.64
N GLY A 53 6.81 2.01 11.34
CA GLY A 53 7.52 1.09 10.46
C GLY A 53 7.16 -0.39 10.68
N GLU A 54 5.99 -0.69 11.26
CA GLU A 54 5.57 -2.06 11.61
C GLU A 54 4.90 -2.83 10.45
N GLU A 55 4.81 -2.20 9.28
CA GLU A 55 4.23 -2.79 8.08
C GLU A 55 5.34 -3.17 7.08
N ASN A 56 5.12 -4.22 6.31
CA ASN A 56 6.07 -4.65 5.28
C ASN A 56 5.71 -4.00 3.92
N PRO A 57 6.54 -3.10 3.37
CA PRO A 57 6.24 -2.42 2.11
C PRO A 57 6.09 -3.38 0.92
N LYS A 58 6.74 -4.56 0.94
CA LYS A 58 6.58 -5.58 -0.11
C LYS A 58 5.19 -6.22 -0.08
N LEU A 59 4.62 -6.43 1.11
CA LEU A 59 3.26 -6.95 1.25
C LEU A 59 2.21 -5.89 0.89
N VAL A 60 2.48 -4.62 1.19
CA VAL A 60 1.62 -3.51 0.77
C VAL A 60 1.70 -3.33 -0.75
N GLY A 61 2.89 -3.37 -1.33
CA GLY A 61 3.11 -3.30 -2.77
C GLY A 61 2.38 -4.41 -3.53
N ALA A 62 2.40 -5.64 -3.01
CA ALA A 62 1.61 -6.73 -3.58
C ALA A 62 0.10 -6.44 -3.58
N HIS A 63 -0.44 -5.83 -2.51
CA HIS A 63 -1.84 -5.45 -2.44
C HIS A 63 -2.17 -4.26 -3.36
N VAL A 64 -1.28 -3.28 -3.47
CA VAL A 64 -1.40 -2.18 -4.43
C VAL A 64 -1.51 -2.70 -5.86
N ILE A 65 -0.61 -3.61 -6.25
CA ILE A 65 -0.62 -4.20 -7.59
C ILE A 65 -1.89 -5.03 -7.82
N SER A 66 -2.29 -5.86 -6.85
CA SER A 66 -3.46 -6.73 -7.01
C SER A 66 -4.81 -5.98 -6.97
N SER A 67 -4.86 -4.78 -6.39
CA SER A 67 -6.07 -3.96 -6.28
C SER A 67 -6.26 -2.94 -7.40
N ASN A 68 -5.22 -2.69 -8.22
CA ASN A 68 -5.28 -1.73 -9.31
C ASN A 68 -4.89 -2.38 -10.66
N PRO A 69 -5.85 -2.65 -11.56
CA PRO A 69 -5.59 -3.32 -12.82
C PRO A 69 -4.71 -2.50 -13.78
N THR A 70 -4.69 -1.17 -13.66
CA THR A 70 -3.81 -0.30 -14.46
C THR A 70 -2.35 -0.50 -14.07
N ILE A 71 -2.07 -0.59 -12.76
CA ILE A 71 -0.71 -0.89 -12.25
C ILE A 71 -0.28 -2.28 -12.69
N ALA A 72 -1.16 -3.29 -12.55
CA ALA A 72 -0.88 -4.65 -12.97
C ALA A 72 -0.57 -4.70 -14.49
N ALA A 73 -1.37 -4.03 -15.31
CA ALA A 73 -1.16 -3.97 -16.76
C ALA A 73 0.15 -3.26 -17.14
N ALA A 74 0.55 -2.20 -16.43
CA ALA A 74 1.83 -1.53 -16.68
C ALA A 74 3.01 -2.46 -16.39
N ILE A 75 2.96 -3.21 -15.28
CA ILE A 75 4.00 -4.21 -14.96
C ILE A 75 4.03 -5.33 -15.98
N ASP A 76 2.86 -5.85 -16.37
CA ASP A 76 2.76 -6.95 -17.32
C ASP A 76 3.24 -6.55 -18.73
N ALA A 77 3.20 -5.26 -19.07
CA ALA A 77 3.67 -4.74 -20.36
C ALA A 77 5.21 -4.64 -20.45
N GLU A 78 5.89 -4.35 -19.34
CA GLU A 78 7.35 -4.18 -19.26
C GLU A 78 7.91 -4.86 -17.97
N PRO A 79 7.83 -6.20 -17.86
CA PRO A 79 8.12 -6.92 -16.62
C PRO A 79 9.58 -6.77 -16.15
N GLU A 80 10.51 -6.52 -17.07
CA GLU A 80 11.93 -6.26 -16.78
C GLU A 80 12.16 -4.98 -15.96
N LEU A 81 11.22 -4.03 -16.04
CA LEU A 81 11.26 -2.77 -15.31
C LEU A 81 10.80 -2.91 -13.87
N LYS A 82 10.23 -4.06 -13.47
CA LYS A 82 9.85 -4.41 -12.09
C LYS A 82 9.06 -3.31 -11.37
N GLY A 83 8.18 -2.61 -12.09
CA GLY A 83 7.33 -1.56 -11.55
C GLY A 83 7.95 -0.16 -11.54
N SER A 84 9.17 0.05 -12.05
CA SER A 84 9.73 1.39 -12.26
C SER A 84 8.95 2.23 -13.29
N ASN A 85 8.21 1.57 -14.20
CA ASN A 85 7.29 2.21 -15.14
C ASN A 85 5.91 2.57 -14.55
N VAL A 86 5.61 2.13 -13.32
CA VAL A 86 4.38 2.53 -12.62
C VAL A 86 4.60 3.91 -12.01
N PRO A 87 3.76 4.93 -12.26
CA PRO A 87 3.88 6.24 -11.61
C PRO A 87 3.60 6.21 -10.10
N ASP A 88 4.31 7.03 -9.31
CA ASP A 88 4.06 7.15 -7.86
C ASP A 88 2.62 7.60 -7.55
N ALA A 89 2.03 8.44 -8.40
CA ALA A 89 0.66 8.90 -8.26
C ALA A 89 -0.36 7.74 -8.34
N ASP A 90 -0.11 6.74 -9.17
CA ASP A 90 -0.98 5.57 -9.29
C ASP A 90 -0.84 4.67 -8.06
N ILE A 91 0.39 4.51 -7.54
CA ILE A 91 0.67 3.80 -6.29
C ILE A 91 -0.05 4.48 -5.12
N GLU A 92 0.03 5.82 -5.02
CA GLU A 92 -0.65 6.61 -3.99
C GLU A 92 -2.17 6.48 -4.10
N PHE A 93 -2.73 6.59 -5.31
CA PHE A 93 -4.16 6.42 -5.54
C PHE A 93 -4.64 5.02 -5.12
N ALA A 94 -3.91 3.98 -5.53
CA ALA A 94 -4.22 2.60 -5.16
C ALA A 94 -4.07 2.36 -3.64
N LEU A 95 -3.03 2.90 -3.02
CA LEU A 95 -2.82 2.77 -1.58
C LEU A 95 -3.93 3.46 -0.78
N ALA A 96 -4.31 4.67 -1.18
CA ALA A 96 -5.39 5.42 -0.54
C ALA A 96 -6.73 4.68 -0.65
N SER A 97 -7.01 4.03 -1.79
CA SER A 97 -8.27 3.30 -2.00
C SER A 97 -8.38 2.01 -1.17
N ILE A 98 -7.26 1.34 -0.88
CA ILE A 98 -7.22 0.15 -0.02
C ILE A 98 -7.04 0.46 1.46
N TRP A 99 -6.85 1.73 1.84
CA TRP A 99 -6.50 2.11 3.21
C TRP A 99 -7.53 1.62 4.23
N ASP A 100 -8.81 1.90 3.99
CA ASP A 100 -9.92 1.45 4.86
C ASP A 100 -9.95 -0.06 5.03
N ALA A 101 -9.85 -0.80 3.91
CA ALA A 101 -9.87 -2.25 3.93
C ALA A 101 -8.72 -2.81 4.76
N ARG A 102 -7.51 -2.22 4.66
CA ARG A 102 -6.36 -2.61 5.47
C ARG A 102 -6.56 -2.23 6.93
N SER A 103 -6.98 -1.01 7.24
CA SER A 103 -7.26 -0.54 8.60
C SER A 103 -8.25 -1.45 9.33
N ILE A 104 -9.36 -1.79 8.67
CA ILE A 104 -10.37 -2.69 9.23
C ILE A 104 -9.80 -4.10 9.45
N ALA A 105 -9.03 -4.63 8.49
CA ALA A 105 -8.43 -5.96 8.62
C ALA A 105 -7.44 -6.05 9.79
N PHE A 106 -6.66 -5.00 10.04
CA PHE A 106 -5.75 -4.94 11.17
C PHE A 106 -6.47 -4.76 12.51
N ALA A 107 -7.55 -3.98 12.55
CA ALA A 107 -8.38 -3.81 13.74
C ALA A 107 -9.18 -5.09 14.10
N ALA A 108 -9.61 -5.87 13.10
CA ALA A 108 -10.32 -7.13 13.30
C ALA A 108 -9.45 -8.20 14.01
N ARG A 109 -8.12 -8.05 13.92
CA ARG A 109 -7.17 -8.82 14.70
C ARG A 109 -7.09 -8.19 16.09
N GLY A 110 -8.07 -8.48 16.95
CA GLY A 110 -8.06 -8.08 18.37
C GLY A 110 -6.73 -8.46 19.05
N PRO A 111 -6.42 -7.90 20.23
CA PRO A 111 -5.12 -8.09 20.88
C PRO A 111 -4.80 -9.59 20.98
N THR A 112 -3.70 -10.00 20.37
CA THR A 112 -3.16 -11.35 20.56
C THR A 112 -2.83 -11.50 22.04
N ALA A 113 -3.50 -12.44 22.70
CA ALA A 113 -3.22 -12.87 24.07
C ALA A 113 -1.78 -13.35 24.24
#